data_AF-A0AAD9QHI9-F1
#
_entry.id   AF-A0AAD9QHI9-F1
#
_cell.length_a   1.000
_cell.length_b   1.000
_cell.length_c   1.000
_cell.angle_alpha   90.00
_cell.angle_beta   90.00
_cell.angle_gamma   90.00
#
_symmetry.space_group_name_H-M   'P 1'
#
loop_
_entity.id
_entity.type
_entity.pdbx_description
1 polymer ?
#
loop_
_entity_poly.entity_id
_entity_poly.type
_entity_poly.pdbx_seq_one_letter_code
_entity_poly.pdbx_strand_id
1 'polypeptide(L)'
;MKACLLFCCFMEALFSVDAVQELCSSGPTEYTNGKSGRIDCDFKNFAKQNVRWYKGKKLLTNGSQGLRQVSHQVSVDTFRSSLLFRILRFDHSGFYTCKQEPAPPNSRCPNGKIKEIFVTCGSKGFLEAADKRVVVKKFSNTTLKCSGMSWQYCFTGPVLTWRYRNKSIESNDKYTVRERKWKCPSSDEEEVDFSLEISNVTEADLGVYQCQMKCQFMGTLSDSIQVTSYFEPGLGEEKQEITATTAQQQLTSPSGSQVERQWLVPAVCAAVLFVILAVVFALKKRIFLRKRPFQGKSREDVLNNKLFISYSSKDFSWVTENVISLLEKHSIPYSIHNRDFELGRPIVQNMADSVYNSRQVLIVLSNNYLASNFCREELQMALQRGVDTGYSAVTLVTIEKLKKTQLPSALRDKNFLDFEKHQKKQDWEKTLLGVVL
;
A
#
# COMPACT_ATOMS: atom_id res chain seq x y z
N MET A 1 5.46 67.45 -12.30
CA MET A 1 6.21 66.44 -13.07
C MET A 1 7.48 66.06 -12.32
N LYS A 2 7.41 65.02 -11.46
CA LYS A 2 8.54 64.29 -10.82
C LYS A 2 8.06 63.21 -9.83
N ALA A 3 6.75 63.06 -9.59
CA ALA A 3 6.20 62.03 -8.69
C ALA A 3 5.56 60.82 -9.41
N CYS A 4 5.48 60.80 -10.74
CA CYS A 4 4.84 59.71 -11.49
C CYS A 4 5.83 58.64 -12.00
N LEU A 5 7.15 58.86 -11.85
CA LEU A 5 8.20 57.95 -12.33
C LEU A 5 8.70 56.95 -11.26
N LEU A 6 8.30 57.09 -10.00
CA LEU A 6 8.65 56.14 -8.93
C LEU A 6 7.58 55.05 -8.71
N PHE A 7 6.38 55.22 -9.28
CA PHE A 7 5.32 54.22 -9.18
C PHE A 7 5.39 53.14 -10.28
N CYS A 8 6.15 53.37 -11.37
CA CYS A 8 6.34 52.39 -12.44
C CYS A 8 7.46 51.38 -12.15
N CYS A 9 8.42 51.68 -11.26
CA CYS A 9 9.47 50.70 -10.87
C CYS A 9 9.10 49.84 -9.65
N PHE A 10 7.99 50.11 -8.96
CA PHE A 10 7.56 49.31 -7.79
C PHE A 10 6.45 48.29 -8.10
N MET A 11 5.96 48.28 -9.35
CA MET A 11 4.95 47.34 -9.86
C MET A 11 5.50 46.32 -10.87
N GLU A 12 6.83 46.27 -11.06
CA GLU A 12 7.53 45.22 -11.83
C GLU A 12 8.43 44.32 -10.96
N ALA A 13 8.45 44.52 -9.64
CA ALA A 13 9.22 43.69 -8.70
C ALA A 13 8.37 42.69 -7.90
N LEU A 14 7.11 42.45 -8.31
CA LEU A 14 6.17 41.54 -7.63
C LEU A 14 5.80 40.27 -8.42
N PHE A 15 6.49 39.97 -9.52
CA PHE A 15 6.37 38.68 -10.21
C PHE A 15 7.74 38.15 -10.62
N SER A 16 8.55 37.75 -9.64
CA SER A 16 9.61 36.77 -9.87
C SER A 16 9.99 36.10 -8.56
N VAL A 17 9.04 35.36 -8.01
CA VAL A 17 9.39 34.12 -7.32
C VAL A 17 8.87 33.06 -8.26
N ASP A 18 9.80 32.40 -8.94
CA ASP A 18 9.53 31.23 -9.76
C ASP A 18 8.74 30.23 -8.93
N ALA A 19 7.41 30.27 -9.08
CA ALA A 19 6.58 29.11 -8.95
C ALA A 19 7.07 28.15 -10.05
N VAL A 20 8.09 27.35 -9.76
CA VAL A 20 8.33 26.12 -10.49
C VAL A 20 7.11 25.27 -10.21
N GLN A 21 6.11 25.48 -11.04
CA GLN A 21 4.91 24.70 -11.09
C GLN A 21 5.38 23.25 -11.33
N GLU A 22 5.25 22.42 -10.30
CA GLU A 22 5.48 20.97 -10.37
C GLU A 22 4.48 20.37 -11.37
N LEU A 23 4.74 20.54 -12.66
CA LEU A 23 3.96 20.00 -13.77
C LEU A 23 4.23 18.49 -13.98
N CYS A 24 4.83 17.86 -12.97
CA CYS A 24 5.20 16.46 -12.95
C CYS A 24 4.48 15.76 -11.79
N SER A 25 3.16 15.68 -11.85
CA SER A 25 2.34 14.94 -10.88
C SER A 25 2.87 13.50 -10.72
N SER A 26 3.03 13.05 -9.48
CA SER A 26 3.53 11.72 -9.17
C SER A 26 2.50 10.93 -8.35
N GLY A 27 2.30 9.66 -8.71
CA GLY A 27 1.55 8.71 -7.88
C GLY A 27 2.25 8.44 -6.54
N PRO A 28 1.80 7.48 -5.73
CA PRO A 28 2.30 7.27 -4.37
C PRO A 28 3.83 7.08 -4.28
N THR A 29 4.47 7.69 -3.29
CA THR A 29 5.91 7.56 -2.94
C THR A 29 6.14 6.50 -1.86
N GLU A 30 5.10 6.21 -1.10
CA GLU A 30 5.10 5.18 -0.06
C GLU A 30 4.31 3.97 -0.52
N TYR A 31 4.89 2.81 -0.25
CA TYR A 31 4.33 1.52 -0.60
C TYR A 31 4.41 0.59 0.59
N THR A 32 3.47 -0.33 0.71
CA THR A 32 3.54 -1.38 1.73
C THR A 32 4.26 -2.61 1.18
N ASN A 33 5.17 -3.18 1.96
CA ASN A 33 5.78 -4.48 1.65
C ASN A 33 4.67 -5.53 1.42
N GLY A 34 4.86 -6.41 0.43
CA GLY A 34 3.88 -7.46 0.10
C GLY A 34 2.73 -7.05 -0.80
N LYS A 35 2.55 -5.75 -1.06
CA LYS A 35 1.52 -5.29 -2.01
C LYS A 35 2.12 -5.12 -3.40
N SER A 36 1.25 -5.07 -4.40
CA SER A 36 1.64 -4.61 -5.73
C SER A 36 1.84 -3.09 -5.72
N GLY A 37 2.77 -2.63 -6.55
CA GLY A 37 3.19 -1.23 -6.62
C GLY A 37 3.25 -0.74 -8.06
N ARG A 38 3.08 0.56 -8.24
CA ARG A 38 3.16 1.19 -9.56
C ARG A 38 3.71 2.60 -9.43
N ILE A 39 4.84 2.83 -10.09
CA ILE A 39 5.38 4.18 -10.28
C ILE A 39 5.04 4.65 -11.67
N ASP A 40 4.53 5.87 -11.79
CA ASP A 40 4.21 6.50 -13.06
C ASP A 40 5.13 7.69 -13.35
N CYS A 41 5.47 7.84 -14.63
CA CYS A 41 6.18 8.96 -15.20
C CYS A 41 5.47 9.46 -16.45
N ASP A 42 4.86 10.64 -16.31
CA ASP A 42 4.14 11.31 -17.41
C ASP A 42 5.02 12.30 -18.16
N PHE A 43 4.96 12.26 -19.48
CA PHE A 43 5.68 13.13 -20.41
C PHE A 43 4.63 13.87 -21.26
N LYS A 44 4.54 15.20 -21.12
CA LYS A 44 3.58 16.06 -21.85
C LYS A 44 4.22 16.73 -23.07
N ASN A 45 3.50 16.83 -24.19
CA ASN A 45 3.95 17.40 -25.46
C ASN A 45 5.15 16.67 -26.09
N PHE A 46 5.28 15.36 -25.85
CA PHE A 46 6.38 14.57 -26.39
C PHE A 46 5.86 13.41 -27.24
N ALA A 47 6.51 13.19 -28.40
CA ALA A 47 6.30 11.99 -29.20
C ALA A 47 6.77 10.76 -28.43
N LYS A 48 6.10 9.62 -28.64
CA LYS A 48 6.44 8.31 -28.04
C LYS A 48 7.91 7.96 -28.33
N GLN A 49 8.77 8.06 -27.33
CA GLN A 49 10.19 7.70 -27.41
C GLN A 49 10.57 6.68 -26.32
N ASN A 50 11.79 6.15 -26.42
CA ASN A 50 12.36 5.17 -25.49
C ASN A 50 12.60 5.80 -24.11
N VAL A 51 11.66 5.57 -23.19
CA VAL A 51 11.84 5.89 -21.77
C VAL A 51 12.66 4.79 -21.11
N ARG A 52 13.72 5.18 -20.41
CA ARG A 52 14.59 4.30 -19.62
C ARG A 52 14.37 4.57 -18.13
N TRP A 53 14.37 3.50 -17.36
CA TRP A 53 14.24 3.54 -15.91
C TRP A 53 15.58 3.22 -15.24
N TYR A 54 15.90 3.93 -14.18
CA TYR A 54 17.11 3.74 -13.38
C TYR A 54 16.73 3.61 -11.91
N LYS A 55 17.53 2.86 -11.15
CA LYS A 55 17.53 2.89 -9.70
C LYS A 55 18.92 3.33 -9.22
N GLY A 56 19.00 4.48 -8.55
CA GLY A 56 20.26 5.19 -8.38
C GLY A 56 20.90 5.48 -9.74
N LYS A 57 22.06 4.85 -10.02
CA LYS A 57 22.78 4.96 -11.31
C LYS A 57 22.60 3.73 -12.22
N LYS A 58 21.92 2.67 -11.77
CA LYS A 58 21.80 1.40 -12.51
C LYS A 58 20.57 1.41 -13.40
N LEU A 59 20.74 1.09 -14.69
CA LEU A 59 19.64 0.89 -15.63
C LEU A 59 18.81 -0.34 -15.24
N LEU A 60 17.49 -0.17 -15.20
CA LEU A 60 16.52 -1.24 -14.96
C LEU A 60 16.08 -1.82 -16.30
N THR A 61 16.14 -3.16 -16.42
CA THR A 61 15.64 -3.89 -17.59
C THR A 61 14.32 -4.57 -17.25
N ASN A 62 13.44 -4.70 -18.25
CA ASN A 62 12.14 -5.35 -18.08
C ASN A 62 12.33 -6.83 -17.65
N GLY A 63 11.61 -7.28 -16.62
CA GLY A 63 11.73 -8.63 -16.06
C GLY A 63 12.81 -8.81 -14.99
N SER A 64 13.73 -7.85 -14.82
CA SER A 64 14.68 -7.90 -13.71
C SER A 64 13.98 -7.60 -12.38
N GLN A 65 14.29 -8.38 -11.33
CA GLN A 65 13.72 -8.21 -9.97
C GLN A 65 12.17 -8.24 -9.90
N GLY A 66 11.50 -8.89 -10.86
CA GLY A 66 10.02 -8.95 -10.90
C GLY A 66 9.36 -7.63 -11.31
N LEU A 67 10.12 -6.71 -11.91
CA LEU A 67 9.65 -5.41 -12.37
C LEU A 67 9.17 -5.50 -13.82
N ARG A 68 8.02 -4.88 -14.11
CA ARG A 68 7.50 -4.76 -15.48
C ARG A 68 7.42 -3.31 -15.91
N GLN A 69 8.06 -2.99 -17.02
CA GLN A 69 7.96 -1.68 -17.65
C GLN A 69 6.84 -1.70 -18.68
N VAL A 70 5.92 -0.74 -18.58
CA VAL A 70 4.85 -0.55 -19.56
C VAL A 70 4.75 0.92 -19.90
N SER A 71 4.43 1.25 -21.14
CA SER A 71 4.21 2.64 -21.53
C SER A 71 3.04 2.77 -22.49
N HIS A 72 2.21 3.80 -22.31
CA HIS A 72 0.99 4.01 -23.09
C HIS A 72 0.69 5.50 -23.23
N GLN A 73 -0.05 5.85 -24.28
CA GLN A 73 -0.57 7.20 -24.46
C GLN A 73 -1.78 7.40 -23.54
N VAL A 74 -1.80 8.48 -22.76
CA VAL A 74 -2.90 8.82 -21.84
C VAL A 74 -3.83 9.87 -22.45
N SER A 75 -3.26 10.85 -23.15
CA SER A 75 -3.99 11.89 -23.91
C SER A 75 -3.23 12.23 -25.19
N VAL A 76 -3.79 13.08 -26.05
CA VAL A 76 -3.15 13.53 -27.31
C VAL A 76 -1.72 14.02 -27.10
N ASP A 77 -1.47 14.69 -25.96
CA ASP A 77 -0.20 15.29 -25.60
C ASP A 77 0.56 14.53 -24.50
N THR A 78 -0.06 13.59 -23.79
CA THR A 78 0.56 12.95 -22.61
C THR A 78 0.85 11.47 -22.83
N PHE A 79 2.11 11.10 -22.64
CA PHE A 79 2.61 9.73 -22.65
C PHE A 79 3.03 9.31 -21.24
N ARG A 80 2.57 8.14 -20.76
CA ARG A 80 2.90 7.61 -19.43
C ARG A 80 3.75 6.37 -19.55
N SER A 81 4.91 6.38 -18.90
CA SER A 81 5.70 5.17 -18.62
C SER A 81 5.50 4.76 -17.17
N SER A 82 5.31 3.47 -16.92
CA SER A 82 5.05 2.92 -15.60
C SER A 82 6.00 1.79 -15.28
N LEU A 83 6.55 1.81 -14.06
CA LEU A 83 7.28 0.69 -13.48
C LEU A 83 6.36 -0.05 -12.49
N LEU A 84 6.03 -1.29 -12.82
CA LEU A 84 5.12 -2.14 -12.05
C LEU A 84 5.92 -3.09 -11.16
N PHE A 85 5.58 -3.12 -9.88
CA PHE A 85 6.08 -4.04 -8.88
C PHE A 85 4.99 -5.07 -8.65
N ARG A 86 5.27 -6.34 -8.95
CA ARG A 86 4.34 -7.41 -8.63
C ARG A 86 4.14 -7.50 -7.11
N ILE A 87 5.25 -7.44 -6.37
CA ILE A 87 5.31 -7.42 -4.90
C ILE A 87 6.41 -6.44 -4.50
N LEU A 88 6.08 -5.49 -3.63
CA LEU A 88 7.05 -4.57 -3.04
C LEU A 88 7.80 -5.24 -1.89
N ARG A 89 9.07 -4.87 -1.75
CA ARG A 89 10.04 -5.44 -0.79
C ARG A 89 10.93 -4.31 -0.28
N PHE A 90 11.59 -4.48 0.86
CA PHE A 90 12.45 -3.40 1.37
C PHE A 90 13.61 -3.08 0.44
N ASP A 91 14.17 -4.09 -0.24
CA ASP A 91 15.22 -3.90 -1.23
C ASP A 91 14.76 -3.06 -2.43
N HIS A 92 13.46 -2.93 -2.70
CA HIS A 92 12.91 -2.04 -3.72
C HIS A 92 12.92 -0.57 -3.31
N SER A 93 13.17 -0.23 -2.04
CA SER A 93 13.30 1.18 -1.62
C SER A 93 14.48 1.87 -2.30
N GLY A 94 14.39 3.19 -2.46
CA GLY A 94 15.44 4.04 -3.00
C GLY A 94 14.97 4.96 -4.12
N PHE A 95 15.94 5.60 -4.79
CA PHE A 95 15.68 6.61 -5.82
C PHE A 95 15.54 5.98 -7.19
N TYR A 96 14.40 6.19 -7.83
CA TYR A 96 14.11 5.77 -9.20
C TYR A 96 14.14 6.98 -10.11
N THR A 97 14.76 6.84 -11.28
CA THR A 97 14.77 7.90 -12.29
C THR A 97 14.21 7.39 -13.60
N CYS A 98 13.24 8.07 -14.18
CA CYS A 98 12.76 7.79 -15.53
C CYS A 98 13.24 8.90 -16.47
N LYS A 99 13.95 8.52 -17.53
CA LYS A 99 14.53 9.47 -18.50
C LYS A 99 14.10 9.11 -19.90
N GLN A 100 13.82 10.12 -20.71
CA GLN A 100 13.68 9.94 -22.15
C GLN A 100 15.07 10.09 -22.78
N GLU A 101 15.54 9.06 -23.50
CA GLU A 101 16.86 9.06 -24.12
C GLU A 101 16.77 8.74 -25.61
N PRO A 102 17.24 9.63 -26.50
CA PRO A 102 17.85 10.94 -26.20
C PRO A 102 16.84 11.99 -25.69
N ALA A 103 17.33 12.94 -24.88
CA ALA A 103 16.48 14.02 -24.38
C ALA A 103 16.06 14.94 -25.53
N PRO A 104 14.76 15.29 -25.67
CA PRO A 104 14.31 16.24 -26.68
C PRO A 104 15.00 17.61 -26.51
N PRO A 105 15.30 18.32 -27.61
CA PRO A 105 16.04 19.60 -27.57
C PRO A 105 15.35 20.71 -26.74
N ASN A 106 14.02 20.62 -26.51
CA ASN A 106 13.25 21.53 -25.67
C ASN A 106 12.56 20.82 -24.48
N SER A 107 13.14 19.73 -23.98
CA SER A 107 12.56 19.01 -22.85
C SER A 107 12.57 19.87 -21.60
N ARG A 108 11.39 20.09 -21.00
CA ARG A 108 11.27 20.68 -19.64
C ARG A 108 11.82 19.75 -18.54
N CYS A 109 12.19 18.51 -18.88
CA CYS A 109 12.78 17.52 -17.97
C CYS A 109 13.99 16.81 -18.64
N PRO A 110 15.09 17.52 -18.93
CA PRO A 110 16.22 16.96 -19.67
C PRO A 110 16.95 15.85 -18.91
N ASN A 111 16.91 15.90 -17.57
CA ASN A 111 17.54 14.92 -16.68
C ASN A 111 16.60 13.78 -16.23
N GLY A 112 15.34 13.77 -16.70
CA GLY A 112 14.28 12.86 -16.28
C GLY A 112 13.69 13.17 -14.90
N LYS A 113 12.69 12.38 -14.47
CA LYS A 113 12.04 12.54 -13.15
C LYS A 113 12.70 11.62 -12.14
N ILE A 114 13.11 12.15 -11.00
CA ILE A 114 13.64 11.39 -9.87
C ILE A 114 12.51 11.21 -8.85
N LYS A 115 12.35 10.00 -8.34
CA LYS A 115 11.36 9.66 -7.32
C LYS A 115 11.98 8.81 -6.25
N GLU A 116 11.91 9.27 -5.00
CA GLU A 116 12.25 8.44 -3.86
C GLU A 116 11.08 7.55 -3.48
N ILE A 117 11.37 6.29 -3.21
CA ILE A 117 10.38 5.28 -2.88
C ILE A 117 10.74 4.64 -1.56
N PHE A 118 9.76 4.64 -0.67
CA PHE A 118 9.85 4.02 0.63
C PHE A 118 8.90 2.83 0.67
N VAL A 119 9.43 1.67 1.04
CA VAL A 119 8.61 0.51 1.35
C VAL A 119 8.48 0.42 2.87
N THR A 120 7.25 0.45 3.37
CA THR A 120 6.90 0.38 4.79
C THR A 120 6.43 -1.02 5.17
N CYS A 121 6.46 -1.32 6.47
CA CYS A 121 6.00 -2.60 7.00
C CYS A 121 4.51 -2.81 6.74
N GLY A 122 4.14 -4.04 6.37
CA GLY A 122 2.75 -4.43 6.14
C GLY A 122 2.19 -5.25 7.30
N SER A 123 0.94 -4.96 7.69
CA SER A 123 0.25 -5.66 8.79
C SER A 123 -0.37 -7.01 8.40
N LYS A 124 -0.44 -7.33 7.10
CA LYS A 124 -0.97 -8.61 6.61
C LYS A 124 0.20 -9.49 6.17
N GLY A 125 0.39 -10.62 6.85
CA GLY A 125 1.41 -11.58 6.47
C GLY A 125 1.16 -12.13 5.07
N PHE A 126 2.23 -12.31 4.29
CA PHE A 126 2.19 -12.87 2.94
C PHE A 126 3.46 -13.70 2.69
N LEU A 127 3.38 -14.61 1.71
CA LEU A 127 4.52 -15.40 1.26
C LEU A 127 4.38 -15.61 -0.24
N GLU A 128 5.44 -15.35 -1.00
CA GLU A 128 5.46 -15.58 -2.44
C GLU A 128 6.80 -16.10 -2.93
N ALA A 129 6.74 -17.08 -3.81
CA ALA A 129 7.84 -17.59 -4.59
C ALA A 129 8.30 -16.57 -5.64
N ALA A 130 9.62 -16.40 -5.77
CA ALA A 130 10.20 -15.50 -6.74
C ALA A 130 9.81 -15.88 -8.18
N ASP A 131 9.81 -17.18 -8.49
CA ASP A 131 9.45 -17.75 -9.78
C ASP A 131 8.42 -18.85 -9.58
N LYS A 132 7.31 -18.81 -10.34
CA LYS A 132 6.30 -19.89 -10.31
C LYS A 132 6.76 -21.15 -11.05
N ARG A 133 7.70 -20.99 -11.99
CA ARG A 133 8.29 -22.08 -12.77
C ARG A 133 9.79 -21.84 -12.91
N VAL A 134 10.58 -22.84 -12.53
CA VAL A 134 12.04 -22.84 -12.71
C VAL A 134 12.40 -23.96 -13.68
N VAL A 135 13.10 -23.59 -14.75
CA VAL A 135 13.57 -24.51 -15.78
C VAL A 135 15.06 -24.74 -15.56
N VAL A 136 15.47 -25.99 -15.36
CA VAL A 136 16.84 -26.35 -14.94
C VAL A 136 17.48 -27.36 -15.88
N LYS A 137 18.79 -27.21 -16.11
CA LYS A 137 19.58 -28.20 -16.85
C LYS A 137 19.84 -29.40 -15.94
N LYS A 138 19.64 -30.63 -16.45
CA LYS A 138 19.98 -31.82 -15.68
C LYS A 138 21.46 -31.78 -15.27
N PHE A 139 21.74 -32.28 -14.06
CA PHE A 139 23.05 -32.28 -13.43
C PHE A 139 23.66 -30.91 -13.11
N SER A 140 22.89 -29.82 -13.23
CA SER A 140 23.29 -28.52 -12.72
C SER A 140 22.72 -28.26 -11.32
N ASN A 141 23.28 -27.27 -10.64
CA ASN A 141 22.68 -26.75 -9.41
C ASN A 141 21.59 -25.73 -9.77
N THR A 142 20.58 -25.59 -8.91
CA THR A 142 19.56 -24.55 -9.03
C THR A 142 19.17 -24.02 -7.67
N THR A 143 18.63 -22.81 -7.61
CA THR A 143 18.18 -22.18 -6.36
C THR A 143 16.75 -21.72 -6.49
N LEU A 144 15.88 -22.25 -5.64
CA LEU A 144 14.51 -21.78 -5.46
C LEU A 144 14.48 -20.71 -4.38
N LYS A 145 13.63 -19.69 -4.53
CA LYS A 145 13.57 -18.56 -3.59
C LYS A 145 12.13 -18.24 -3.25
N CYS A 146 11.88 -18.05 -1.96
CA CYS A 146 10.65 -17.46 -1.44
C CYS A 146 10.98 -16.26 -0.56
N SER A 147 10.10 -15.27 -0.64
CA SER A 147 10.17 -14.03 0.13
C SER A 147 8.79 -13.75 0.70
N GLY A 148 8.73 -13.21 1.91
CA GLY A 148 7.46 -12.92 2.55
C GLY A 148 7.60 -11.95 3.70
N MET A 149 6.47 -11.65 4.32
CA MET A 149 6.42 -10.92 5.57
C MET A 149 5.52 -11.67 6.53
N SER A 150 5.99 -11.84 7.77
CA SER A 150 5.17 -12.43 8.82
C SER A 150 4.00 -11.50 9.17
N TRP A 151 3.01 -12.04 9.87
CA TRP A 151 1.92 -11.22 10.38
C TRP A 151 2.36 -10.38 11.58
N GLN A 152 1.68 -9.25 11.76
CA GLN A 152 1.61 -8.58 13.05
C GLN A 152 1.20 -9.60 14.12
N TYR A 153 1.94 -9.67 15.24
CA TYR A 153 1.76 -10.64 16.35
C TYR A 153 2.39 -12.03 16.18
N CYS A 154 3.29 -12.23 15.22
CA CYS A 154 4.13 -13.44 15.16
C CYS A 154 5.29 -13.38 16.18
N PHE A 155 4.98 -13.33 17.48
CA PHE A 155 5.93 -12.96 18.56
C PHE A 155 7.18 -13.83 18.66
N THR A 156 7.08 -15.13 18.35
CA THR A 156 8.21 -16.06 18.36
C THR A 156 8.97 -16.12 17.04
N GLY A 157 8.60 -15.26 16.09
CA GLY A 157 9.11 -15.25 14.73
C GLY A 157 8.50 -16.35 13.85
N PRO A 158 8.53 -16.18 12.52
CA PRO A 158 8.06 -17.19 11.59
C PRO A 158 9.02 -18.40 11.53
N VAL A 159 8.44 -19.59 11.50
CA VAL A 159 9.14 -20.83 11.15
C VAL A 159 9.04 -21.02 9.63
N LEU A 160 10.18 -21.08 8.96
CA LEU A 160 10.28 -21.25 7.51
C LEU A 160 10.56 -22.71 7.18
N THR A 161 9.88 -23.27 6.18
CA THR A 161 10.03 -24.68 5.83
C THR A 161 9.87 -24.88 4.34
N TRP A 162 10.78 -25.65 3.74
CA TRP A 162 10.61 -26.18 2.39
C TRP A 162 9.97 -27.57 2.45
N ARG A 163 9.06 -27.84 1.53
CA ARG A 163 8.39 -29.13 1.37
C ARG A 163 8.47 -29.62 -0.06
N TYR A 164 8.72 -30.91 -0.22
CA TYR A 164 8.68 -31.60 -1.50
C TYR A 164 8.10 -32.99 -1.31
N ARG A 165 7.11 -33.36 -2.14
CA ARG A 165 6.38 -34.64 -2.02
C ARG A 165 5.90 -34.90 -0.58
N ASN A 166 5.32 -33.88 0.06
CA ASN A 166 4.84 -33.87 1.46
C ASN A 166 5.89 -34.07 2.56
N LYS A 167 7.18 -34.16 2.23
CA LYS A 167 8.28 -34.23 3.19
C LYS A 167 8.90 -32.85 3.40
N SER A 168 9.23 -32.50 4.64
CA SER A 168 10.06 -31.33 4.93
C SER A 168 11.47 -31.55 4.43
N ILE A 169 12.08 -30.50 3.88
CA ILE A 169 13.46 -30.52 3.41
C ILE A 169 14.33 -29.82 4.46
N GLU A 170 15.39 -30.51 4.85
CA GLU A 170 16.46 -29.99 5.71
C GLU A 170 17.76 -29.95 4.92
N SER A 171 18.74 -29.17 5.41
CA SER A 171 20.03 -29.04 4.74
C SER A 171 20.83 -30.35 4.82
N ASN A 172 21.37 -30.79 3.69
CA ASN A 172 22.25 -31.96 3.52
C ASN A 172 23.10 -31.80 2.24
N ASP A 173 23.79 -32.86 1.80
CA ASP A 173 24.64 -32.82 0.59
C ASP A 173 23.87 -32.49 -0.69
N LYS A 174 22.56 -32.80 -0.73
CA LYS A 174 21.67 -32.57 -1.88
C LYS A 174 21.00 -31.20 -1.84
N TYR A 175 20.58 -30.76 -0.65
CA TYR A 175 19.75 -29.59 -0.42
C TYR A 175 20.46 -28.62 0.52
N THR A 176 20.61 -27.35 0.14
CA THR A 176 21.09 -26.32 1.06
C THR A 176 20.00 -25.27 1.29
N VAL A 177 19.48 -25.20 2.51
CA VAL A 177 18.51 -24.18 2.93
C VAL A 177 19.26 -22.99 3.52
N ARG A 178 18.94 -21.79 3.03
CA ARG A 178 19.46 -20.53 3.58
C ARG A 178 18.29 -19.62 3.90
N GLU A 179 18.32 -18.98 5.06
CA GLU A 179 17.29 -18.01 5.47
C GLU A 179 17.90 -16.70 5.97
N ARG A 180 17.16 -15.62 5.76
CA ARG A 180 17.43 -14.27 6.26
C ARG A 180 16.13 -13.72 6.80
N LYS A 181 16.17 -13.16 8.00
CA LYS A 181 15.03 -12.52 8.65
C LYS A 181 15.41 -11.10 9.02
N TRP A 182 14.54 -10.15 8.76
CA TRP A 182 14.73 -8.75 9.08
C TRP A 182 13.54 -8.24 9.87
N LYS A 183 13.79 -7.78 11.10
CA LYS A 183 12.75 -7.22 11.97
C LYS A 183 12.36 -5.82 11.53
N CYS A 184 11.06 -5.54 11.53
CA CYS A 184 10.55 -4.21 11.31
C CYS A 184 10.94 -3.27 12.47
N PRO A 185 11.42 -2.04 12.19
CA PRO A 185 11.86 -1.11 13.25
C PRO A 185 10.75 -0.65 14.20
N SER A 186 9.48 -0.84 13.84
CA SER A 186 8.32 -0.30 14.57
C SER A 186 7.23 -1.36 14.86
N SER A 187 7.52 -2.65 14.63
CA SER A 187 6.56 -3.74 14.82
C SER A 187 7.27 -5.10 14.98
N ASP A 188 6.53 -6.11 15.44
CA ASP A 188 7.01 -7.50 15.57
C ASP A 188 7.01 -8.28 14.24
N GLU A 189 6.76 -7.59 13.11
CA GLU A 189 6.75 -8.22 11.79
C GLU A 189 8.20 -8.47 11.32
N GLU A 190 8.41 -9.59 10.65
CA GLU A 190 9.69 -9.97 10.07
C GLU A 190 9.54 -10.15 8.56
N GLU A 191 10.34 -9.41 7.79
CA GLU A 191 10.56 -9.75 6.38
C GLU A 191 11.46 -10.98 6.35
N VAL A 192 11.06 -11.96 5.54
CA VAL A 192 11.77 -13.23 5.41
C VAL A 192 12.17 -13.46 3.97
N ASP A 193 13.40 -13.92 3.81
CA ASP A 193 14.00 -14.32 2.56
C ASP A 193 14.62 -15.69 2.77
N PHE A 194 14.17 -16.71 2.05
CA PHE A 194 14.69 -18.06 2.21
C PHE A 194 14.76 -18.80 0.90
N SER A 195 15.86 -19.50 0.71
CA SER A 195 16.21 -20.15 -0.53
C SER A 195 16.58 -21.61 -0.30
N LEU A 196 16.19 -22.45 -1.26
CA LEU A 196 16.58 -23.84 -1.33
C LEU A 196 17.48 -24.03 -2.55
N GLU A 197 18.74 -24.32 -2.32
CA GLU A 197 19.66 -24.77 -3.36
C GLU A 197 19.56 -26.28 -3.50
N ILE A 198 19.40 -26.77 -4.74
CA ILE A 198 19.35 -28.18 -5.08
C ILE A 198 20.59 -28.48 -5.92
N SER A 199 21.49 -29.29 -5.38
CA SER A 199 22.73 -29.66 -6.05
C SER A 199 22.50 -30.80 -7.04
N ASN A 200 23.16 -30.75 -8.19
CA ASN A 200 23.19 -31.84 -9.19
C ASN A 200 21.78 -32.41 -9.50
N VAL A 201 20.90 -31.60 -10.10
CA VAL A 201 19.47 -31.92 -10.28
C VAL A 201 19.26 -33.15 -11.18
N THR A 202 18.39 -34.07 -10.73
CA THR A 202 18.00 -35.31 -11.41
C THR A 202 16.49 -35.33 -11.69
N GLU A 203 16.00 -36.37 -12.38
CA GLU A 203 14.55 -36.53 -12.62
C GLU A 203 13.72 -36.68 -11.34
N ALA A 204 14.30 -37.25 -10.28
CA ALA A 204 13.65 -37.40 -8.99
C ALA A 204 13.39 -36.05 -8.29
N ASP A 205 14.14 -35.01 -8.68
CA ASP A 205 14.04 -33.65 -8.13
C ASP A 205 13.07 -32.77 -8.94
N LEU A 206 12.42 -33.31 -9.97
CA LEU A 206 11.42 -32.57 -10.75
C LEU A 206 10.04 -32.67 -10.11
N GLY A 207 9.37 -31.54 -9.96
CA GLY A 207 8.03 -31.46 -9.40
C GLY A 207 7.74 -30.14 -8.69
N VAL A 208 6.73 -30.18 -7.83
CA VAL A 208 6.26 -29.01 -7.08
C VAL A 208 6.96 -28.94 -5.74
N TYR A 209 7.73 -27.88 -5.54
CA TYR A 209 8.28 -27.50 -4.23
C TYR A 209 7.37 -26.47 -3.58
N GLN A 210 7.10 -26.64 -2.30
CA GLN A 210 6.31 -25.72 -1.50
C GLN A 210 7.19 -25.03 -0.47
N CYS A 211 7.18 -23.71 -0.46
CA CYS A 211 7.74 -22.95 0.64
C CYS A 211 6.62 -22.57 1.59
N GLN A 212 6.86 -22.71 2.90
CA GLN A 212 5.88 -22.49 3.94
C GLN A 212 6.44 -21.58 5.02
N MET A 213 5.58 -20.71 5.53
CA MET A 213 5.84 -19.84 6.65
C MET A 213 4.74 -20.05 7.69
N LYS A 214 5.12 -20.49 8.88
CA LYS A 214 4.19 -20.76 9.97
C LYS A 214 4.43 -19.78 11.10
N CYS A 215 3.35 -19.13 11.55
CA CYS A 215 3.35 -18.32 12.76
C CYS A 215 2.53 -19.02 13.84
N GLN A 216 3.03 -18.97 15.07
CA GLN A 216 2.34 -19.57 16.22
C GLN A 216 0.94 -18.94 16.35
N PHE A 217 -0.11 -19.77 16.42
CA PHE A 217 -1.52 -19.36 16.55
C PHE A 217 -2.18 -18.60 15.37
N MET A 218 -1.44 -18.14 14.35
CA MET A 218 -2.01 -17.37 13.23
C MET A 218 -2.27 -18.19 11.96
N GLY A 219 -1.56 -19.31 11.78
CA GLY A 219 -1.73 -20.21 10.63
C GLY A 219 -0.44 -20.44 9.85
N THR A 220 -0.58 -20.97 8.63
CA THR A 220 0.54 -21.26 7.72
C THR A 220 0.27 -20.64 6.37
N LEU A 221 1.18 -19.79 5.90
CA LEU A 221 1.22 -19.33 4.51
C LEU A 221 2.06 -20.32 3.71
N SER A 222 1.68 -20.55 2.47
CA SER A 222 2.43 -21.41 1.56
C SER A 222 2.32 -20.95 0.13
N ASP A 223 3.39 -21.10 -0.63
CA ASP A 223 3.39 -20.91 -2.08
C ASP A 223 4.20 -22.02 -2.77
N SER A 224 3.99 -22.19 -4.07
CA SER A 224 4.49 -23.34 -4.83
C SER A 224 5.33 -22.93 -6.04
N ILE A 225 6.38 -23.71 -6.31
CA ILE A 225 7.30 -23.56 -7.43
C ILE A 225 7.34 -24.87 -8.21
N GLN A 226 7.02 -24.82 -9.50
CA GLN A 226 7.19 -25.96 -10.40
C GLN A 226 8.61 -25.99 -10.95
N VAL A 227 9.34 -27.07 -10.68
CA VAL A 227 10.66 -27.33 -11.26
C VAL A 227 10.53 -28.30 -12.42
N THR A 228 11.03 -27.90 -13.60
CA THR A 228 11.04 -28.70 -14.83
C THR A 228 12.43 -28.73 -15.42
N SER A 229 12.82 -29.82 -16.09
CA SER A 229 14.09 -29.85 -16.82
C SER A 229 13.92 -29.55 -18.30
N TYR A 230 14.99 -29.07 -18.93
CA TYR A 230 15.14 -29.08 -20.38
C TYR A 230 16.32 -29.94 -20.76
N PHE A 231 16.21 -30.60 -21.91
CA PHE A 231 17.30 -31.30 -22.54
C PHE A 231 17.92 -30.35 -23.56
N GLU A 232 19.23 -30.09 -23.49
CA GLU A 232 19.93 -29.54 -24.64
C GLU A 232 19.94 -30.64 -25.70
N PRO A 233 19.32 -30.45 -26.88
CA PRO A 233 19.41 -31.43 -27.93
C PRO A 233 20.88 -31.55 -28.35
N GLY A 234 21.52 -32.64 -27.91
CA GLY A 234 22.63 -33.21 -28.64
C GLY A 234 22.12 -33.52 -30.04
N LEU A 235 22.88 -33.06 -31.04
CA LEU A 235 22.67 -33.30 -32.46
C LEU A 235 22.24 -34.75 -32.68
N GLY A 236 20.97 -34.95 -33.04
CA GLY A 236 20.38 -36.28 -33.19
C GLY A 236 18.91 -36.17 -33.57
N GLU A 237 18.64 -36.30 -34.86
CA GLU A 237 17.31 -36.49 -35.44
C GLU A 237 16.63 -37.73 -34.83
N GLU A 238 15.32 -37.70 -34.54
CA GLU A 238 14.33 -38.34 -35.41
C GLU A 238 12.85 -38.06 -35.01
N LYS A 239 12.06 -38.09 -36.08
CA LYS A 239 10.63 -38.01 -36.43
C LYS A 239 9.50 -38.19 -35.41
N GLN A 240 8.43 -37.45 -35.75
CA GLN A 240 7.02 -37.67 -35.41
C GLN A 240 6.48 -39.02 -35.90
N GLU A 241 5.51 -39.58 -35.17
CA GLU A 241 4.43 -40.34 -35.82
C GLU A 241 3.10 -40.14 -35.08
N ILE A 242 2.07 -39.86 -35.88
CA ILE A 242 0.66 -39.72 -35.51
C ILE A 242 0.01 -41.07 -35.78
N THR A 243 -0.82 -41.58 -34.86
CA THR A 243 -1.84 -42.55 -35.25
C THR A 243 -3.08 -42.41 -34.40
N ALA A 244 -4.17 -42.03 -35.05
CA ALA A 244 -5.53 -42.15 -34.54
C ALA A 244 -6.11 -43.46 -35.07
N THR A 245 -6.77 -44.24 -34.22
CA THR A 245 -7.59 -45.36 -34.65
C THR A 245 -8.92 -45.37 -33.91
N THR A 246 -9.97 -45.20 -34.71
CA THR A 246 -11.39 -45.36 -34.41
C THR A 246 -11.74 -46.85 -34.24
N ALA A 247 -12.64 -47.17 -33.32
CA ALA A 247 -13.43 -48.41 -33.40
C ALA A 247 -14.86 -48.17 -32.90
N GLN A 248 -15.83 -48.49 -33.76
CA GLN A 248 -17.28 -48.53 -33.53
C GLN A 248 -17.70 -49.88 -32.95
N GLN A 249 -18.84 -49.92 -32.24
CA GLN A 249 -19.75 -51.08 -32.26
C GLN A 249 -21.19 -50.65 -31.89
N GLN A 250 -22.13 -50.94 -32.79
CA GLN A 250 -23.59 -51.04 -32.59
C GLN A 250 -23.91 -52.40 -31.94
N LEU A 251 -25.00 -52.63 -31.21
CA LEU A 251 -26.41 -52.87 -31.61
C LEU A 251 -27.10 -53.28 -30.26
N THR A 252 -28.34 -52.96 -29.86
CA THR A 252 -29.68 -53.36 -30.36
C THR A 252 -30.70 -52.86 -29.33
N SER A 253 -31.87 -52.40 -29.76
CA SER A 253 -33.10 -52.25 -28.97
C SER A 253 -33.89 -53.58 -28.85
N PRO A 254 -34.81 -53.72 -27.87
CA PRO A 254 -36.21 -53.68 -28.28
C PRO A 254 -37.17 -52.95 -27.32
N SER A 255 -38.30 -52.60 -27.94
CA SER A 255 -39.51 -51.92 -27.50
C SER A 255 -40.27 -52.52 -26.31
N GLY A 256 -40.90 -51.67 -25.50
CA GLY A 256 -41.96 -52.05 -24.56
C GLY A 256 -42.54 -50.87 -23.78
N SER A 257 -43.70 -50.37 -24.25
CA SER A 257 -44.77 -49.65 -23.52
C SER A 257 -44.39 -48.69 -22.38
N GLN A 258 -44.42 -47.38 -22.66
CA GLN A 258 -44.49 -46.34 -21.61
C GLN A 258 -45.95 -46.00 -21.27
N VAL A 259 -46.31 -46.20 -20.00
CA VAL A 259 -47.33 -45.42 -19.31
C VAL A 259 -46.81 -45.02 -17.93
N GLU A 260 -46.94 -43.72 -17.66
CA GLU A 260 -46.89 -43.00 -16.38
C GLU A 260 -45.57 -42.87 -15.60
N ARG A 261 -45.08 -41.61 -15.58
CA ARG A 261 -44.61 -40.91 -14.36
C ARG A 261 -44.66 -39.39 -14.59
N GLN A 262 -45.88 -38.86 -14.72
CA GLN A 262 -46.17 -37.45 -14.47
C GLN A 262 -45.94 -37.19 -12.96
N TRP A 263 -45.51 -35.98 -12.58
CA TRP A 263 -45.31 -35.45 -11.19
C TRP A 263 -43.89 -35.21 -10.66
N LEU A 264 -42.79 -35.69 -11.30
CA LEU A 264 -41.44 -35.40 -10.76
C LEU A 264 -40.86 -34.04 -11.19
N VAL A 265 -41.22 -33.54 -12.38
CA VAL A 265 -40.69 -32.28 -12.93
C VAL A 265 -41.18 -31.02 -12.18
N PRO A 266 -42.48 -30.84 -11.87
CA PRO A 266 -42.94 -29.61 -11.21
C PRO A 266 -42.45 -29.48 -9.75
N ALA A 267 -42.23 -30.60 -9.05
CA ALA A 267 -41.72 -30.60 -7.68
C ALA A 267 -40.27 -30.10 -7.60
N VAL A 268 -39.43 -30.50 -8.55
CA VAL A 268 -38.03 -30.04 -8.62
C VAL A 268 -37.96 -28.57 -9.00
N CYS A 269 -38.80 -28.10 -9.94
CA CYS A 269 -38.86 -26.69 -10.30
C CYS A 269 -39.31 -25.81 -9.12
N ALA A 270 -40.30 -26.24 -8.34
CA ALA A 270 -40.76 -25.51 -7.16
C ALA A 270 -39.69 -25.42 -6.06
N ALA A 271 -38.95 -26.51 -5.82
CA ALA A 271 -37.87 -26.53 -4.84
C ALA A 271 -36.72 -25.59 -5.22
N VAL A 272 -36.30 -25.58 -6.48
CA VAL A 272 -35.27 -24.66 -6.98
C VAL A 272 -35.71 -23.21 -6.85
N LEU A 273 -36.96 -22.90 -7.18
CA LEU A 273 -37.50 -21.54 -7.09
C LEU A 273 -37.59 -21.06 -5.63
N PHE A 274 -37.95 -21.97 -4.71
CA PHE A 274 -37.96 -21.68 -3.27
C PHE A 274 -36.55 -21.39 -2.73
N VAL A 275 -35.53 -22.15 -3.16
CA VAL A 275 -34.13 -21.91 -2.76
C VAL A 275 -33.64 -20.55 -3.29
N ILE A 276 -33.95 -20.22 -4.56
CA ILE A 276 -33.59 -18.91 -5.14
C ILE A 276 -34.25 -17.77 -4.36
N LEU A 277 -35.55 -17.88 -4.06
CA LEU A 277 -36.27 -16.88 -3.28
C LEU A 277 -35.73 -16.76 -1.85
N ALA A 278 -35.37 -17.86 -1.20
CA ALA A 278 -34.77 -17.86 0.13
C ALA A 278 -33.38 -17.21 0.14
N VAL A 279 -32.55 -17.46 -0.88
CA VAL A 279 -31.24 -16.81 -1.06
C VAL A 279 -31.41 -15.32 -1.31
N VAL A 280 -32.32 -14.91 -2.20
CA VAL A 280 -32.60 -13.49 -2.46
C VAL A 280 -33.15 -12.81 -1.21
N PHE A 281 -34.03 -13.48 -0.45
CA PHE A 281 -34.54 -12.96 0.81
C PHE A 281 -33.44 -12.85 1.87
N ALA A 282 -32.54 -13.82 1.98
CA ALA A 282 -31.40 -13.76 2.89
C ALA A 282 -30.41 -12.65 2.52
N LEU A 283 -30.17 -12.44 1.22
CA LEU A 283 -29.34 -11.35 0.71
C LEU A 283 -30.01 -9.98 0.95
N LYS A 284 -31.31 -9.84 0.67
CA LYS A 284 -32.08 -8.62 0.99
C LYS A 284 -32.16 -8.38 2.49
N LYS A 285 -32.33 -9.42 3.32
CA LYS A 285 -32.34 -9.33 4.79
C LYS A 285 -30.95 -8.97 5.33
N ARG A 286 -29.85 -9.46 4.75
CA ARG A 286 -28.49 -8.99 5.07
C ARG A 286 -28.30 -7.52 4.72
N ILE A 287 -28.84 -7.06 3.58
CA ILE A 287 -28.77 -5.66 3.14
C ILE A 287 -29.67 -4.76 4.01
N PHE A 288 -30.84 -5.25 4.42
CA PHE A 288 -31.82 -4.54 5.24
C PHE A 288 -31.45 -4.51 6.74
N LEU A 289 -30.87 -5.60 7.28
CA LEU A 289 -30.31 -5.62 8.63
C LEU A 289 -29.04 -4.76 8.76
N ARG A 290 -28.38 -4.42 7.63
CA ARG A 290 -27.32 -3.41 7.55
C ARG A 290 -27.87 -1.97 7.50
N LYS A 291 -29.19 -1.81 7.34
CA LYS A 291 -29.94 -0.53 7.27
C LYS A 291 -31.05 -0.46 8.34
N ARG A 292 -30.81 -0.91 9.57
CA ARG A 292 -31.64 -0.46 10.71
C ARG A 292 -31.07 0.87 11.22
N PRO A 293 -31.82 1.98 11.14
CA PRO A 293 -31.39 3.23 11.74
C PRO A 293 -31.57 3.11 13.25
N PHE A 294 -30.49 3.30 14.00
CA PHE A 294 -30.56 3.65 15.40
C PHE A 294 -31.26 5.02 15.46
N GLN A 295 -32.41 5.09 16.15
CA GLN A 295 -33.05 6.36 16.45
C GLN A 295 -32.12 7.15 17.38
N GLY A 296 -31.42 8.12 16.80
CA GLY A 296 -30.54 9.09 17.46
C GLY A 296 -29.95 9.99 16.38
N LYS A 297 -29.87 11.30 16.66
CA LYS A 297 -29.35 12.42 15.83
C LYS A 297 -28.57 12.05 14.55
N SER A 298 -28.86 12.73 13.44
CA SER A 298 -28.27 12.47 12.12
C SER A 298 -26.74 12.27 12.19
N ARG A 299 -26.24 11.27 11.45
CA ARG A 299 -24.81 10.92 11.42
C ARG A 299 -23.93 12.03 10.82
N GLU A 300 -24.54 12.93 10.04
CA GLU A 300 -23.91 14.12 9.47
C GLU A 300 -23.71 15.22 10.53
N ASP A 301 -24.67 15.43 11.45
CA ASP A 301 -24.54 16.42 12.52
C ASP A 301 -23.50 16.02 13.59
N VAL A 302 -23.34 14.71 13.84
CA VAL A 302 -22.33 14.19 14.79
C VAL A 302 -20.92 14.19 14.17
N LEU A 303 -20.79 14.13 12.84
CA LEU A 303 -19.50 14.24 12.15
C LEU A 303 -19.02 15.70 12.10
N ASN A 304 -19.93 16.65 11.91
CA ASN A 304 -19.64 18.09 11.84
C ASN A 304 -19.18 18.74 13.16
N ASN A 305 -19.27 18.05 14.30
CA ASN A 305 -18.88 18.58 15.62
C ASN A 305 -17.70 17.83 16.28
N LYS A 306 -16.81 17.22 15.49
CA LYS A 306 -15.65 16.47 16.00
C LYS A 306 -14.36 17.31 16.01
N LEU A 307 -13.55 17.16 17.06
CA LEU A 307 -12.18 17.67 17.13
C LEU A 307 -11.23 16.72 16.39
N PHE A 308 -10.35 17.22 15.53
CA PHE A 308 -9.24 16.40 15.00
C PHE A 308 -7.98 16.68 15.81
N ILE A 309 -7.33 15.63 16.32
CA ILE A 309 -6.08 15.76 17.06
C ILE A 309 -4.93 15.35 16.14
N SER A 310 -4.15 16.34 15.72
CA SER A 310 -2.92 16.14 14.95
C SER A 310 -1.74 16.10 15.92
N TYR A 311 -1.02 14.98 15.92
CA TYR A 311 0.15 14.74 16.76
C TYR A 311 1.13 13.80 16.06
N SER A 312 2.40 13.82 16.46
CA SER A 312 3.37 12.86 15.95
C SER A 312 3.17 11.50 16.63
N SER A 313 3.25 10.39 15.87
CA SER A 313 3.06 9.04 16.42
C SER A 313 4.01 8.71 17.60
N LYS A 314 5.15 9.39 17.70
CA LYS A 314 6.09 9.25 18.82
C LYS A 314 5.57 9.85 20.13
N ASP A 315 4.62 10.78 20.03
CA ASP A 315 4.03 11.48 21.18
C ASP A 315 2.69 10.85 21.60
N PHE A 316 2.31 9.72 20.99
CA PHE A 316 1.02 9.06 21.21
C PHE A 316 0.74 8.74 22.69
N SER A 317 1.76 8.29 23.43
CA SER A 317 1.60 8.01 24.87
C SER A 317 1.17 9.25 25.63
N TRP A 318 1.83 10.38 25.41
CA TRP A 318 1.52 11.64 26.08
C TRP A 318 0.13 12.15 25.68
N VAL A 319 -0.20 12.08 24.38
CA VAL A 319 -1.50 12.49 23.85
C VAL A 319 -2.62 11.65 24.44
N THR A 320 -2.40 10.34 24.58
CA THR A 320 -3.37 9.42 25.18
C THR A 320 -3.65 9.78 26.63
N GLU A 321 -2.61 9.95 27.44
CA GLU A 321 -2.70 10.21 28.87
C GLU A 321 -3.26 11.61 29.21
N ASN A 322 -2.96 12.63 28.39
CA ASN A 322 -3.24 14.02 28.75
C ASN A 322 -4.37 14.66 27.94
N VAL A 323 -4.50 14.32 26.66
CA VAL A 323 -5.51 14.92 25.76
C VAL A 323 -6.69 13.97 25.62
N ILE A 324 -6.46 12.75 25.13
CA ILE A 324 -7.53 11.79 24.84
C ILE A 324 -8.28 11.42 26.12
N SER A 325 -7.57 11.08 27.20
CA SER A 325 -8.20 10.74 28.49
C SER A 325 -9.12 11.86 29.00
N LEU A 326 -8.74 13.12 28.77
CA LEU A 326 -9.54 14.28 29.14
C LEU A 326 -10.78 14.42 28.24
N LEU A 327 -10.62 14.30 26.92
CA LEU A 327 -11.73 14.39 25.97
C LEU A 327 -12.76 13.28 26.20
N GLU A 328 -12.30 12.05 26.48
CA GLU A 328 -13.15 10.91 26.79
C GLU A 328 -13.91 11.10 28.10
N LYS A 329 -13.24 11.58 29.15
CA LYS A 329 -13.86 11.92 30.44
C LYS A 329 -15.00 12.94 30.27
N HIS A 330 -14.86 13.88 29.35
CA HIS A 330 -15.87 14.91 29.07
C HIS A 330 -16.80 14.56 27.89
N SER A 331 -16.72 13.34 27.36
CA SER A 331 -17.54 12.87 26.22
C SER A 331 -17.45 13.76 24.99
N ILE A 332 -16.29 14.38 24.75
CA ILE A 332 -16.05 15.24 23.59
C ILE A 332 -15.70 14.35 22.39
N PRO A 333 -16.47 14.41 21.28
CA PRO A 333 -16.16 13.64 20.08
C PRO A 333 -14.85 14.10 19.44
N TYR A 334 -13.92 13.17 19.24
CA TYR A 334 -12.63 13.45 18.62
C TYR A 334 -12.27 12.41 17.56
N SER A 335 -11.31 12.76 16.71
CA SER A 335 -10.72 11.88 15.71
C SER A 335 -9.19 11.93 15.75
N ILE A 336 -8.55 10.80 15.48
CA ILE A 336 -7.09 10.64 15.42
C ILE A 336 -6.67 9.79 14.22
N HIS A 337 -5.49 10.07 13.67
CA HIS A 337 -4.99 9.36 12.49
C HIS A 337 -4.73 7.87 12.73
N ASN A 338 -4.32 7.46 13.93
CA ASN A 338 -4.09 6.05 14.28
C ASN A 338 -5.36 5.18 14.27
N ARG A 339 -6.56 5.76 14.45
CA ARG A 339 -7.82 5.02 14.63
C ARG A 339 -8.82 5.29 13.50
N ASP A 340 -8.96 6.55 13.10
CA ASP A 340 -10.11 7.00 12.33
C ASP A 340 -9.80 7.18 10.84
N PHE A 341 -8.54 7.03 10.41
CA PHE A 341 -8.19 7.04 9.00
C PHE A 341 -8.74 5.80 8.29
N GLU A 342 -9.43 6.03 7.17
CA GLU A 342 -10.04 4.96 6.40
C GLU A 342 -8.95 4.15 5.67
N LEU A 343 -8.92 2.84 5.95
CA LEU A 343 -8.02 1.91 5.27
C LEU A 343 -8.38 1.80 3.79
N GLY A 344 -7.38 1.95 2.92
CA GLY A 344 -7.56 1.91 1.45
C GLY A 344 -7.83 3.27 0.82
N ARG A 345 -7.98 4.33 1.62
CA ARG A 345 -8.02 5.72 1.16
C ARG A 345 -6.61 6.34 1.23
N PRO A 346 -6.19 7.18 0.26
CA PRO A 346 -4.87 7.80 0.29
C PRO A 346 -4.66 8.57 1.61
N ILE A 347 -3.48 8.46 2.23
CA ILE A 347 -3.24 9.05 3.54
C ILE A 347 -3.41 10.59 3.53
N VAL A 348 -2.95 11.25 2.46
CA VAL A 348 -3.15 12.69 2.27
C VAL A 348 -4.64 13.05 2.18
N GLN A 349 -5.44 12.18 1.57
CA GLN A 349 -6.88 12.37 1.51
C GLN A 349 -7.53 12.16 2.89
N ASN A 350 -7.07 11.18 3.68
CA ASN A 350 -7.52 11.00 5.06
C ASN A 350 -7.15 12.21 5.93
N MET A 351 -5.94 12.75 5.77
CA MET A 351 -5.49 13.97 6.45
C MET A 351 -6.35 15.17 6.07
N ALA A 352 -6.57 15.40 4.78
CA ALA A 352 -7.42 16.46 4.29
C ALA A 352 -8.84 16.33 4.85
N ASP A 353 -9.45 15.15 4.74
CA ASP A 353 -10.79 14.93 5.29
C ASP A 353 -10.85 15.18 6.80
N SER A 354 -9.87 14.72 7.57
CA SER A 354 -9.81 14.99 9.01
C SER A 354 -9.63 16.48 9.31
N VAL A 355 -8.79 17.19 8.55
CA VAL A 355 -8.57 18.62 8.74
C VAL A 355 -9.78 19.44 8.31
N TYR A 356 -10.41 19.15 7.17
CA TYR A 356 -11.49 19.97 6.60
C TYR A 356 -12.87 19.62 7.17
N ASN A 357 -13.13 18.37 7.56
CA ASN A 357 -14.44 17.95 8.07
C ASN A 357 -14.56 18.06 9.60
N SER A 358 -13.49 18.39 10.32
CA SER A 358 -13.55 18.62 11.77
C SER A 358 -13.94 20.05 12.13
N ARG A 359 -14.65 20.23 13.25
CA ARG A 359 -14.98 21.57 13.76
C ARG A 359 -13.72 22.37 14.07
N GLN A 360 -12.72 21.70 14.63
CA GLN A 360 -11.48 22.29 15.11
C GLN A 360 -10.35 21.27 15.00
N VAL A 361 -9.13 21.76 14.78
CA VAL A 361 -7.90 20.96 14.73
C VAL A 361 -7.04 21.32 15.94
N LEU A 362 -6.84 20.35 16.84
CA LEU A 362 -5.90 20.43 17.95
C LEU A 362 -4.55 19.90 17.49
N ILE A 363 -3.54 20.75 17.42
CA ILE A 363 -2.18 20.38 17.04
C ILE A 363 -1.32 20.27 18.30
N VAL A 364 -0.72 19.10 18.50
CA VAL A 364 0.21 18.83 19.60
C VAL A 364 1.64 18.97 19.07
N LEU A 365 2.24 20.14 19.33
CA LEU A 365 3.57 20.51 18.88
C LEU A 365 4.66 19.98 19.81
N SER A 366 5.64 19.35 19.18
CA SER A 366 6.88 18.81 19.74
C SER A 366 7.98 18.86 18.66
N ASN A 367 9.23 18.65 19.03
CA ASN A 367 10.34 18.39 18.13
C ASN A 367 10.04 17.18 17.23
N ASN A 368 9.37 16.15 17.74
CA ASN A 368 8.94 15.01 16.94
C ASN A 368 7.88 15.41 15.90
N TYR A 369 6.95 16.29 16.26
CA TYR A 369 5.94 16.84 15.35
C TYR A 369 6.59 17.64 14.22
N LEU A 370 7.52 18.53 14.56
CA LEU A 370 8.23 19.37 13.57
C LEU A 370 9.13 18.55 12.62
N ALA A 371 9.64 17.41 13.08
CA ALA A 371 10.44 16.49 12.28
C ALA A 371 9.60 15.58 11.36
N SER A 372 8.28 15.48 11.58
CA SER A 372 7.39 14.61 10.81
C SER A 372 6.86 15.32 9.57
N ASN A 373 7.09 14.73 8.39
CA ASN A 373 6.57 15.25 7.11
C ASN A 373 5.04 15.29 7.14
N PHE A 374 4.38 14.24 7.60
CA PHE A 374 2.93 14.16 7.69
C PHE A 374 2.32 15.19 8.64
N CYS A 375 2.95 15.41 9.79
CA CYS A 375 2.50 16.43 10.74
C CYS A 375 2.64 17.84 10.15
N ARG A 376 3.72 18.10 9.41
CA ARG A 376 3.89 19.37 8.70
C ARG A 376 2.83 19.60 7.61
N GLU A 377 2.45 18.57 6.86
CA GLU A 377 1.38 18.65 5.87
C GLU A 377 0.02 18.91 6.53
N GLU A 378 -0.31 18.19 7.60
CA GLU A 378 -1.55 18.44 8.38
C GLU A 378 -1.60 19.87 8.93
N LEU A 379 -0.48 20.36 9.47
CA LEU A 379 -0.34 21.73 9.92
C LEU A 379 -0.54 22.73 8.78
N GLN A 380 0.08 22.50 7.62
CA GLN A 380 -0.06 23.38 6.46
C GLN A 380 -1.51 23.41 5.97
N MET A 381 -2.18 22.26 5.88
CA MET A 381 -3.60 22.19 5.51
C MET A 381 -4.49 22.90 6.54
N ALA A 382 -4.23 22.74 7.84
CA ALA A 382 -5.01 23.39 8.89
C ALA A 382 -4.85 24.92 8.86
N LEU A 383 -3.63 25.41 8.61
CA LEU A 383 -3.36 26.83 8.44
C LEU A 383 -4.01 27.38 7.16
N GLN A 384 -3.89 26.68 6.04
CA GLN A 384 -4.51 27.07 4.77
C GLN A 384 -6.03 27.12 4.88
N ARG A 385 -6.64 26.12 5.53
CA ARG A 385 -8.08 26.13 5.84
C ARG A 385 -8.49 27.41 6.58
N GLY A 386 -7.70 27.84 7.57
CA GLY A 386 -7.99 29.07 8.32
C GLY A 386 -7.92 30.33 7.47
N VAL A 387 -7.07 30.35 6.43
CA VAL A 387 -7.01 31.43 5.43
C VAL A 387 -8.23 31.37 4.52
N ASP A 388 -8.58 30.19 4.02
CA ASP A 388 -9.66 30.00 3.05
C ASP A 388 -11.06 30.28 3.65
N THR A 389 -11.28 29.93 4.93
CA THR A 389 -12.58 30.11 5.60
C THR A 389 -12.72 31.44 6.34
N GLY A 390 -11.64 32.20 6.51
CA GLY A 390 -11.61 33.41 7.34
C GLY A 390 -11.74 33.17 8.85
N TYR A 391 -11.84 31.91 9.29
CA TYR A 391 -11.88 31.52 10.70
C TYR A 391 -10.89 30.39 10.98
N SER A 392 -9.88 30.67 11.80
CA SER A 392 -8.84 29.71 12.18
C SER A 392 -9.32 28.82 13.33
N ALA A 393 -9.88 27.67 13.02
CA ALA A 393 -10.25 26.65 14.01
C ALA A 393 -9.05 25.75 14.40
N VAL A 394 -7.88 26.35 14.64
CA VAL A 394 -6.65 25.63 14.98
C VAL A 394 -6.22 26.00 16.40
N THR A 395 -6.05 25.01 17.26
CA THR A 395 -5.52 25.16 18.62
C THR A 395 -4.16 24.51 18.69
N LEU A 396 -3.16 25.28 19.12
CA LEU A 396 -1.78 24.82 19.22
C LEU A 396 -1.45 24.52 20.68
N VAL A 397 -1.09 23.28 20.96
CA VAL A 397 -0.62 22.81 22.27
C VAL A 397 0.86 22.50 22.17
N THR A 398 1.68 23.00 23.08
CA THR A 398 3.11 22.62 23.15
C THR A 398 3.36 21.73 24.35
N ILE A 399 4.06 20.61 24.14
CA ILE A 399 4.34 19.63 25.20
C ILE A 399 5.78 19.71 25.72
N GLU A 400 6.62 20.51 25.07
CA GLU A 400 8.01 20.78 25.42
C GLU A 400 8.40 22.18 24.93
N LYS A 401 9.52 22.70 25.42
CA LYS A 401 10.05 24.02 24.99
C LYS A 401 10.60 23.97 23.56
N LEU A 402 9.91 24.67 22.65
CA LEU A 402 10.33 24.83 21.25
C LEU A 402 10.99 26.19 21.03
N LYS A 403 12.12 26.23 20.33
CA LYS A 403 12.76 27.49 19.95
C LYS A 403 11.98 28.14 18.81
N LYS A 404 11.78 29.47 18.86
CA LYS A 404 11.10 30.22 17.78
C LYS A 404 11.73 30.00 16.39
N THR A 405 13.03 29.72 16.33
CA THR A 405 13.75 29.43 15.08
C THR A 405 13.36 28.10 14.44
N GLN A 406 12.89 27.13 15.24
CA GLN A 406 12.43 25.81 14.78
C GLN A 406 10.98 25.85 14.29
N LEU A 407 10.22 26.88 14.67
CA LEU A 407 8.83 27.02 14.27
C LEU A 407 8.72 27.58 12.85
N PRO A 408 7.81 27.03 12.02
CA PRO A 408 7.40 27.64 10.76
C PRO A 408 7.00 29.09 10.97
N SER A 409 7.31 29.98 10.02
CA SER A 409 7.01 31.42 10.10
C SER A 409 5.55 31.69 10.48
N ALA A 410 4.62 30.93 9.89
CA ALA A 410 3.19 31.03 10.12
C ALA A 410 2.75 30.77 11.59
N LEU A 411 3.60 30.14 12.41
CA LEU A 411 3.31 29.84 13.82
C LEU A 411 3.98 30.80 14.80
N ARG A 412 4.97 31.60 14.38
CA ARG A 412 5.81 32.37 15.32
C ARG A 412 5.05 33.42 16.13
N ASP A 413 3.95 33.92 15.58
CA ASP A 413 3.09 34.95 16.17
C ASP A 413 1.75 34.39 16.66
N LYS A 414 1.59 33.06 16.69
CA LYS A 414 0.40 32.38 17.20
C LYS A 414 0.51 32.13 18.70
N ASN A 415 -0.63 32.11 19.39
CA ASN A 415 -0.70 31.75 20.80
C ASN A 415 -0.64 30.23 20.96
N PHE A 416 0.17 29.77 21.91
CA PHE A 416 0.34 28.36 22.25
C PHE A 416 -0.20 28.08 23.65
N LEU A 417 -0.92 26.97 23.80
CA LEU A 417 -1.24 26.40 25.09
C LEU A 417 -0.06 25.54 25.56
N ASP A 418 0.79 26.12 26.39
CA ASP A 418 1.99 25.47 26.88
C ASP A 418 1.70 24.57 28.09
N PHE A 419 1.99 23.29 27.93
CA PHE A 419 1.86 22.30 28.99
C PHE A 419 2.81 22.56 30.15
N GLU A 420 4.06 22.96 29.88
CA GLU A 420 5.07 23.19 30.93
C GLU A 420 4.82 24.49 31.71
N LYS A 421 4.01 25.41 31.18
CA LYS A 421 3.72 26.70 31.82
C LYS A 421 2.79 26.59 33.03
N HIS A 422 2.05 25.49 33.17
CA HIS A 422 1.09 25.29 34.24
C HIS A 422 1.72 24.50 35.39
N GLN A 423 1.64 25.03 36.62
CA GLN A 423 2.17 24.35 37.81
C GLN A 423 1.38 23.07 38.17
N LYS A 424 0.10 23.00 37.78
CA LYS A 424 -0.77 21.85 38.01
C LYS A 424 -1.44 21.42 36.71
N LYS A 425 -1.47 20.11 36.46
CA LYS A 425 -2.14 19.49 35.31
C LYS A 425 -3.62 19.91 35.18
N GLN A 426 -4.32 20.05 36.30
CA GLN A 426 -5.74 20.43 36.35
C GLN A 426 -6.02 21.83 35.78
N ASP A 427 -5.10 22.79 35.98
CA ASP A 427 -5.25 24.15 35.46
C ASP A 427 -5.07 24.16 33.93
N TRP A 428 -4.14 23.35 33.43
CA TRP A 428 -3.96 23.14 32.00
C TRP A 428 -5.17 22.45 31.37
N GLU A 429 -5.69 21.39 32.00
CA GLU A 429 -6.90 20.67 31.53
C GLU A 429 -8.11 21.60 31.44
N LYS A 430 -8.32 22.45 32.45
CA LYS A 430 -9.39 23.46 32.45
C LYS A 430 -9.23 24.46 31.31
N THR A 431 -8.00 24.90 31.05
CA THR A 431 -7.71 25.83 29.95
C THR A 431 -7.92 25.17 28.60
N LEU A 432 -7.47 23.93 28.43
CA LEU A 432 -7.68 23.15 27.22
C LEU A 432 -9.18 22.99 26.94
N LEU A 433 -9.97 22.58 27.94
CA LEU A 433 -11.43 22.44 27.84
C LEU A 433 -12.10 23.75 27.43
N GLY A 434 -11.68 24.89 27.98
CA GLY A 434 -12.22 26.21 27.59
C GLY A 434 -11.92 26.64 26.15
N VAL A 435 -10.95 26.00 25.50
CA VAL A 435 -10.57 26.28 24.10
C VAL A 435 -11.19 25.27 23.13
N VAL A 436 -11.50 24.05 23.59
CA VAL A 436 -12.08 22.98 22.75
C VAL A 436 -13.58 22.80 22.88
N LEU A 437 -14.23 23.33 23.92
CA LEU A 437 -15.68 23.40 24.05
C LEU A 437 -16.17 24.69 23.38
#